data_AF-A0A9Q4PXK9-F1
#
_entry.id   AF-A0A9Q4PXK9-F1
#
_cell.length_a   1.000
_cell.length_b   1.000
_cell.length_c   1.000
_cell.angle_alpha   90.00
_cell.angle_beta   90.00
_cell.angle_gamma   90.00
#
_symmetry.space_group_name_H-M   'P 1'
#
loop_
_entity.id
_entity.type
_entity.pdbx_description
1 polymer ?
#
loop_
_entity_poly.entity_id
_entity_poly.type
_entity_poly.pdbx_seq_one_letter_code
_entity_poly.pdbx_strand_id
1 'polypeptide(L)'
;MNGKIAIPIVMGVIIAIVGIIAITNQEPNAMEVEDTLNKELQPAEETTEILKKLEDIEKNAEDLKNLETDYDASREREWITSGPFQIDRSEYVLGEKIFLRTGGLGFDEKGQVAFLRPLNTTHYEVYLTIPFDGSDNSAFNYYLQP
;
A
#
# COMPACT_ATOMS: atom_id res chain seq x y z
N MET A 1 45.03 -47.98 53.74
CA MET A 1 45.17 -46.59 53.23
C MET A 1 44.77 -46.61 51.77
N ASN A 2 43.68 -45.91 51.40
CA ASN A 2 43.33 -45.45 50.04
C ASN A 2 42.01 -44.64 50.04
N GLY A 3 41.33 -44.56 51.20
CA GLY A 3 40.27 -43.57 51.47
C GLY A 3 40.71 -42.10 51.50
N LYS A 4 41.94 -41.77 51.09
CA LYS A 4 42.44 -40.39 50.96
C LYS A 4 42.44 -39.88 49.51
N ILE A 5 42.30 -40.77 48.52
CA ILE A 5 42.19 -40.41 47.08
C ILE A 5 40.72 -40.47 46.61
N ALA A 6 39.86 -41.24 47.29
CA ALA A 6 38.44 -41.30 46.99
C ALA A 6 37.71 -39.96 47.26
N ILE A 7 38.10 -39.23 48.31
CA ILE A 7 37.46 -37.97 48.71
C ILE A 7 37.64 -36.86 47.65
N PRO A 8 38.85 -36.57 47.12
CA PRO A 8 39.01 -35.53 46.09
C PRO A 8 38.36 -35.90 44.74
N ILE A 9 38.32 -37.19 44.38
CA ILE A 9 37.66 -37.64 43.14
C ILE A 9 36.14 -37.51 43.26
N VAL A 10 35.55 -37.91 44.40
CA VAL A 10 34.11 -37.76 44.65
C VAL A 10 33.70 -36.29 44.73
N MET A 11 34.51 -35.43 45.38
CA MET A 11 34.28 -33.97 45.37
C MET A 11 34.39 -33.36 43.97
N GLY A 12 35.35 -33.80 43.15
CA GLY A 12 35.50 -33.34 41.77
C GLY A 12 34.32 -33.72 40.88
N VAL A 13 33.79 -34.94 41.03
CA VAL A 13 32.59 -35.40 40.31
C VAL A 13 31.34 -34.62 40.75
N ILE A 14 31.19 -34.32 42.04
CA ILE A 14 30.08 -33.51 42.54
C ILE A 14 30.15 -32.07 42.02
N ILE A 15 31.33 -31.43 42.01
CA ILE A 15 31.51 -30.08 41.47
C ILE A 15 31.24 -30.05 39.95
N ALA A 16 31.63 -31.09 39.21
CA ALA A 16 31.35 -31.19 37.78
C ALA A 16 29.84 -31.34 37.51
N ILE A 17 29.12 -32.14 38.29
CA ILE A 17 27.66 -32.31 38.17
C ILE A 17 26.94 -30.99 38.53
N VAL A 18 27.35 -30.31 39.61
CA VAL A 18 26.80 -29.00 40.00
C VAL A 18 27.09 -27.93 38.94
N GLY A 19 28.27 -27.97 38.30
CA GLY A 19 28.63 -27.09 37.19
C GLY A 19 27.76 -27.31 35.95
N ILE A 20 27.49 -28.57 35.57
CA ILE A 20 26.58 -28.91 34.46
C ILE A 20 25.14 -28.46 34.77
N ILE A 21 24.67 -28.63 36.02
CA ILE A 21 23.35 -28.16 36.44
C ILE A 21 23.28 -26.62 36.44
N ALA A 22 24.34 -25.92 36.85
CA ALA A 22 24.38 -24.46 36.82
C ALA A 22 24.41 -23.88 35.40
N ILE A 23 25.04 -24.55 34.43
CA ILE A 23 25.03 -24.15 33.01
C ILE A 23 23.68 -24.45 32.35
N THR A 24 22.99 -25.53 32.75
CA THR A 24 21.67 -25.91 32.21
C THR A 24 20.49 -25.22 32.90
N ASN A 25 20.68 -24.71 34.13
CA ASN A 25 19.73 -23.87 34.88
C ASN A 25 19.99 -22.36 34.72
N GLN A 26 20.91 -21.95 33.85
CA GLN A 26 20.70 -20.64 33.24
C GLN A 26 19.39 -20.79 32.49
N GLU A 27 18.35 -20.09 32.97
CA GLU A 27 17.17 -19.81 32.17
C GLU A 27 17.70 -19.57 30.76
N PRO A 28 17.13 -20.20 29.70
CA PRO A 28 17.37 -19.66 28.38
C PRO A 28 17.09 -18.17 28.58
N ASN A 29 18.06 -17.31 28.24
CA ASN A 29 17.71 -15.94 27.94
C ASN A 29 16.71 -16.09 26.81
N ALA A 30 15.44 -16.28 27.18
CA ALA A 30 14.32 -15.92 26.40
C ALA A 30 14.67 -14.47 26.13
N MET A 31 15.15 -14.24 24.92
CA MET A 31 14.82 -13.00 24.25
C MET A 31 13.36 -12.81 24.60
N GLU A 32 13.09 -11.88 25.52
CA GLU A 32 11.73 -11.40 25.73
C GLU A 32 11.36 -10.91 24.34
N VAL A 33 10.70 -11.80 23.59
CA VAL A 33 9.75 -11.34 22.59
C VAL A 33 8.78 -10.62 23.49
N GLU A 34 8.95 -9.30 23.61
CA GLU A 34 7.84 -8.46 24.05
C GLU A 34 6.63 -9.04 23.35
N ASP A 35 5.63 -9.42 24.12
CA ASP A 35 4.38 -9.90 23.59
C ASP A 35 3.74 -8.72 22.84
N THR A 36 4.23 -8.47 21.63
CA THR A 36 3.75 -7.43 20.72
C THR A 36 2.33 -7.76 20.26
N LEU A 37 1.83 -8.96 20.59
CA LEU A 37 0.44 -9.33 20.40
C LEU A 37 -0.51 -8.55 21.32
N ASN A 38 -0.02 -7.92 22.40
CA ASN A 38 -0.85 -7.05 23.25
C ASN A 38 -0.68 -5.55 22.94
N LYS A 39 0.03 -5.19 21.86
CA LYS A 39 0.02 -3.81 21.34
C LYS A 39 -1.08 -3.58 20.30
N GLU A 40 -1.72 -4.64 19.84
CA GLU A 40 -2.83 -4.58 18.90
C GLU A 40 -4.15 -4.72 19.67
N LEU A 41 -4.76 -3.58 19.93
CA LEU A 41 -6.18 -3.30 20.20
C LEU A 41 -6.23 -2.11 21.18
N GLN A 42 -5.99 -0.90 20.66
CA GLN A 42 -6.61 0.29 21.22
C GLN A 42 -7.97 0.46 20.54
N PRO A 43 -9.10 0.07 21.15
CA PRO A 43 -10.40 0.05 20.46
C PRO A 43 -11.05 1.43 20.37
N ALA A 44 -10.39 2.50 20.87
CA ALA A 44 -11.01 3.82 21.04
C ALA A 44 -10.61 4.83 19.94
N GLU A 45 -9.39 4.75 19.41
CA GLU A 45 -8.93 5.67 18.35
C GLU A 45 -9.46 5.23 16.97
N GLU A 46 -9.36 3.94 16.65
CA GLU A 46 -9.88 3.39 15.39
C GLU A 46 -11.40 3.56 15.26
N THR A 47 -12.17 3.35 16.33
CA THR A 47 -13.62 3.55 16.30
C THR A 47 -13.99 5.01 16.05
N THR A 48 -13.23 5.96 16.60
CA THR A 48 -13.41 7.39 16.36
C THR A 48 -13.06 7.77 14.92
N GLU A 49 -11.98 7.23 14.36
CA GLU A 49 -11.60 7.47 12.96
C GLU A 49 -12.58 6.85 11.96
N ILE A 50 -13.07 5.64 12.25
CA ILE A 50 -14.09 4.96 11.43
C ILE A 50 -15.40 5.76 11.44
N LEU A 51 -15.84 6.25 12.61
CA LEU A 51 -17.04 7.07 12.71
C LEU A 51 -16.90 8.39 11.93
N LYS A 52 -15.73 9.06 12.02
CA LYS A 52 -15.45 10.26 11.21
C LYS A 52 -15.50 9.97 9.71
N LYS A 53 -14.88 8.87 9.25
CA LYS A 53 -14.92 8.46 7.85
C LYS A 53 -16.34 8.12 7.37
N LEU A 54 -17.18 7.53 8.24
CA LEU A 54 -18.58 7.25 7.93
C LEU A 54 -19.40 8.53 7.79
N GLU A 55 -19.22 9.49 8.70
CA GLU A 55 -19.87 10.81 8.62
C GLU A 55 -19.44 11.56 7.35
N ASP A 56 -18.16 11.51 6.99
CA ASP A 56 -17.66 12.07 5.72
C ASP A 56 -18.30 11.40 4.50
N ILE A 57 -18.48 10.07 4.52
CA ILE A 57 -19.14 9.33 3.43
C ILE A 57 -20.62 9.74 3.31
N GLU A 58 -21.34 9.81 4.43
CA GLU A 58 -22.76 10.20 4.45
C GLU A 58 -22.94 11.62 3.92
N LYS A 59 -22.11 12.56 4.39
CA LYS A 59 -22.11 13.94 3.90
C LYS A 59 -21.80 14.01 2.40
N ASN A 60 -20.76 13.33 1.94
CA ASN A 60 -20.42 13.28 0.51
C ASN A 60 -21.56 12.69 -0.32
N ALA A 61 -22.27 11.69 0.20
CA ALA A 61 -23.43 11.09 -0.46
C ALA A 61 -24.63 12.04 -0.53
N GLU A 62 -24.84 12.90 0.47
CA GLU A 62 -25.84 13.98 0.40
C GLU A 62 -25.45 15.07 -0.59
N ASP A 63 -24.18 15.48 -0.60
CA ASP A 63 -23.66 16.47 -1.55
C ASP A 63 -23.78 15.96 -3.01
N LEU A 64 -23.54 14.67 -3.24
CA LEU A 64 -23.74 14.01 -4.55
C LEU A 64 -25.19 14.05 -5.04
N LYS A 65 -26.19 14.00 -4.14
CA LYS A 65 -27.62 14.09 -4.54
C LYS A 65 -27.99 15.48 -5.06
N ASN A 66 -27.26 16.50 -4.62
CA ASN A 66 -27.47 17.89 -5.03
C ASN A 66 -26.54 18.31 -6.19
N LEU A 67 -25.66 17.40 -6.65
CA LEU A 67 -24.79 17.65 -7.78
C LEU A 67 -25.61 17.55 -9.07
N GLU A 68 -25.88 18.69 -9.70
CA GLU A 68 -26.50 18.74 -11.01
C GLU A 68 -25.44 18.33 -12.05
N THR A 69 -25.41 17.05 -12.40
CA THR A 69 -24.49 16.50 -13.41
C THR A 69 -25.26 16.33 -14.72
N ASP A 70 -24.70 16.82 -15.83
CA ASP A 70 -25.17 16.52 -17.19
C ASP A 70 -24.59 15.19 -17.71
N TYR A 71 -24.14 14.31 -16.81
CA TYR A 71 -23.59 13.03 -17.18
C TYR A 71 -24.70 12.09 -17.66
N ASP A 72 -24.70 11.83 -18.95
CA ASP A 72 -25.54 10.82 -19.58
C ASP A 72 -24.67 9.65 -20.06
N ALA A 73 -24.79 8.49 -19.40
CA ALA A 73 -24.06 7.28 -19.81
C ALA A 73 -24.39 6.85 -21.25
N SER A 74 -25.60 7.17 -21.72
CA SER A 74 -26.12 6.84 -23.05
C SER A 74 -25.63 7.78 -24.15
N ARG A 75 -24.99 8.91 -23.78
CA ARG A 75 -24.42 9.84 -24.76
C ARG A 75 -23.36 9.15 -25.62
N GLU A 76 -23.32 9.52 -26.89
CA GLU A 76 -22.28 9.07 -27.79
C GLU A 76 -20.89 9.47 -27.26
N ARG A 77 -19.88 8.63 -27.50
CA ARG A 77 -18.53 8.90 -27.04
C ARG A 77 -17.88 9.95 -27.93
N GLU A 78 -17.27 10.95 -27.31
CA GLU A 78 -16.55 12.00 -27.99
C GLU A 78 -15.04 11.87 -27.71
N TRP A 79 -14.25 11.72 -28.76
CA TRP A 79 -12.79 11.61 -28.63
C TRP A 79 -12.14 12.98 -28.45
N ILE A 80 -11.97 13.37 -27.19
CA ILE A 80 -11.32 14.62 -26.82
C ILE A 80 -9.81 14.44 -26.98
N THR A 81 -9.19 15.31 -27.79
CA THR A 81 -7.79 15.17 -28.23
C THR A 81 -6.90 16.27 -27.64
N SER A 82 -5.72 15.90 -27.15
CA SER A 82 -4.66 16.81 -26.74
C SER A 82 -3.30 16.26 -27.18
N GLY A 83 -2.74 16.84 -28.25
CA GLY A 83 -1.52 16.33 -28.87
C GLY A 83 -1.73 14.92 -29.45
N PRO A 84 -0.82 13.97 -29.23
CA PRO A 84 -0.96 12.60 -29.72
C PRO A 84 -1.92 11.75 -28.87
N PHE A 85 -2.54 12.32 -27.83
CA PHE A 85 -3.36 11.60 -26.85
C PHE A 85 -4.83 11.95 -26.98
N GLN A 86 -5.70 10.96 -26.78
CA GLN A 86 -7.16 11.11 -26.84
C GLN A 86 -7.85 10.33 -25.71
N ILE A 87 -8.90 10.91 -25.12
CA ILE A 87 -9.80 10.22 -24.18
C ILE A 87 -11.23 10.22 -24.71
N ASP A 88 -12.04 9.25 -24.30
CA ASP A 88 -13.35 9.01 -24.90
C ASP A 88 -14.52 9.84 -24.34
N ARG A 89 -14.31 10.56 -23.23
CA ARG A 89 -15.28 11.47 -22.59
C ARG A 89 -14.56 12.57 -21.79
N SER A 90 -15.24 13.68 -21.53
CA SER A 90 -14.77 14.75 -20.63
C SER A 90 -15.04 14.44 -19.16
N GLU A 91 -16.06 13.64 -18.89
CA GLU A 91 -16.57 13.33 -17.56
C GLU A 91 -16.91 11.85 -17.46
N TYR A 92 -16.64 11.29 -16.28
CA TYR A 92 -16.79 9.87 -15.94
C TYR A 92 -17.41 9.75 -14.55
N VAL A 93 -18.23 8.73 -14.35
CA VAL A 93 -18.72 8.34 -13.02
C VAL A 93 -17.62 7.57 -12.29
N LEU A 94 -17.63 7.62 -10.96
CA LEU A 94 -16.70 6.86 -10.13
C LEU A 94 -16.77 5.36 -10.48
N GLY A 95 -15.61 4.78 -10.77
CA GLY A 95 -15.47 3.38 -11.19
C GLY A 95 -15.65 3.11 -12.68
N GLU A 96 -16.03 4.11 -13.49
CA GLU A 96 -16.01 3.96 -14.95
C GLU A 96 -14.59 3.91 -15.50
N LYS A 97 -14.44 3.20 -16.63
CA LYS A 97 -13.16 3.04 -17.31
C LYS A 97 -12.93 4.18 -18.30
N ILE A 98 -11.79 4.85 -18.15
CA ILE A 98 -11.29 5.85 -19.08
C ILE A 98 -10.50 5.13 -20.18
N PHE A 99 -10.83 5.41 -21.44
CA PHE A 99 -10.10 4.88 -22.59
C PHE A 99 -9.12 5.94 -23.11
N LEU A 100 -7.83 5.72 -22.87
CA LEU A 100 -6.77 6.52 -23.47
C LEU A 100 -6.31 5.89 -24.78
N ARG A 101 -6.28 6.67 -25.85
CA ARG A 101 -5.65 6.31 -27.12
C ARG A 101 -4.46 7.21 -27.38
N THR A 102 -3.39 6.62 -27.91
CA THR A 102 -2.22 7.35 -28.38
C THR A 102 -2.01 7.10 -29.86
N GLY A 103 -1.77 8.16 -30.64
CA GLY A 103 -1.52 8.07 -32.07
C GLY A 103 -0.65 9.22 -32.57
N GLY A 104 0.05 8.99 -33.69
CA GLY A 104 0.87 10.03 -34.32
C GLY A 104 2.20 10.33 -33.60
N LEU A 105 2.68 9.43 -32.73
CA LEU A 105 4.01 9.52 -32.17
C LEU A 105 5.08 9.24 -33.24
N GLY A 106 6.14 10.05 -33.24
CA GLY A 106 7.34 9.80 -34.02
C GLY A 106 8.12 8.57 -33.51
N PHE A 107 8.87 7.90 -34.38
CA PHE A 107 9.62 6.67 -34.04
C PHE A 107 10.63 6.88 -32.90
N ASP A 108 11.18 8.09 -32.79
CA ASP A 108 12.16 8.49 -31.78
C ASP A 108 11.54 9.20 -30.57
N GLU A 109 10.22 9.41 -30.56
CA GLU A 109 9.52 10.07 -29.46
C GLU A 109 9.27 9.11 -28.30
N LYS A 110 9.78 9.45 -27.12
CA LYS A 110 9.60 8.67 -25.89
C LYS A 110 9.30 9.62 -24.74
N GLY A 111 8.46 9.19 -23.81
CA GLY A 111 8.06 10.06 -22.71
C GLY A 111 7.07 9.41 -21.77
N GLN A 112 6.32 10.24 -21.05
CA GLN A 112 5.27 9.80 -20.14
C GLN A 112 4.07 10.74 -20.23
N VAL A 113 2.86 10.18 -20.20
CA VAL A 113 1.61 10.91 -19.99
C VAL A 113 1.38 11.00 -18.49
N ALA A 114 1.19 12.20 -17.96
CA ALA A 114 0.85 12.41 -16.56
C ALA A 114 -0.63 12.78 -16.41
N PHE A 115 -1.37 11.98 -15.66
CA PHE A 115 -2.72 12.30 -15.21
C PHE A 115 -2.62 13.05 -13.90
N LEU A 116 -3.22 14.24 -13.88
CA LEU A 116 -3.16 15.14 -12.75
C LEU A 116 -4.48 15.11 -11.97
N ARG A 117 -4.39 15.09 -10.64
CA ARG A 117 -5.54 15.27 -9.75
C ARG A 117 -5.48 16.67 -9.15
N PRO A 118 -6.55 17.47 -9.21
CA PRO A 118 -6.58 18.78 -8.56
C PRO A 118 -6.54 18.62 -7.04
N LEU A 119 -5.61 19.31 -6.38
CA LEU A 119 -5.54 19.41 -4.92
C LEU A 119 -6.34 20.61 -4.41
N ASN A 120 -6.32 21.70 -5.19
CA ASN A 120 -7.08 22.92 -4.95
C ASN A 120 -7.21 23.69 -6.27
N THR A 121 -7.63 24.95 -6.21
CA THR A 121 -7.89 25.78 -7.40
C THR A 121 -6.66 26.08 -8.25
N THR A 122 -5.44 25.95 -7.72
CA THR A 122 -4.20 26.31 -8.43
C THR A 122 -3.14 25.21 -8.44
N HIS A 123 -3.30 24.17 -7.63
CA HIS A 123 -2.32 23.09 -7.48
C HIS A 123 -2.89 21.76 -7.92
N TYR A 124 -2.03 20.98 -8.55
CA TYR A 124 -2.31 19.64 -9.02
C TYR A 124 -1.21 18.70 -8.52
N GLU A 125 -1.58 17.46 -8.23
CA GLU A 125 -0.65 16.38 -7.99
C GLU A 125 -0.66 15.39 -9.15
N VAL A 126 0.47 14.71 -9.36
CA VAL A 126 0.54 13.61 -10.33
C VAL A 126 -0.13 12.40 -9.72
N TYR A 127 -1.25 11.95 -10.31
CA TYR A 127 -1.99 10.79 -9.87
C TYR A 127 -1.43 9.49 -10.49
N LEU A 128 -1.16 9.53 -11.79
CA LEU A 128 -0.68 8.38 -12.55
C LEU A 128 0.23 8.86 -13.68
N THR A 129 1.29 8.11 -13.95
CA THR A 129 2.11 8.29 -15.16
C THR A 129 2.08 7.03 -16.02
N ILE A 130 1.99 7.22 -17.33
CA ILE A 130 1.99 6.14 -18.31
C ILE A 130 3.14 6.39 -19.28
N PRO A 131 4.19 5.56 -19.29
CA PRO A 131 5.28 5.71 -20.24
C PRO A 131 4.83 5.34 -21.65
N PHE A 132 5.39 6.02 -22.65
CA PHE A 132 5.20 5.70 -24.06
C PHE A 132 6.54 5.71 -24.81
N ASP A 133 6.59 4.89 -25.85
CA ASP A 133 7.72 4.78 -26.76
C ASP A 133 7.20 4.64 -28.20
N GLY A 134 7.43 5.64 -29.04
CA GLY A 134 6.99 5.64 -30.44
C GLY A 134 7.71 4.62 -31.32
N SER A 135 8.81 4.03 -30.84
CA SER A 135 9.43 2.87 -31.52
C SER A 135 8.70 1.56 -31.22
N ASP A 136 7.91 1.51 -30.14
CA ASP A 136 7.14 0.36 -29.71
C ASP A 136 5.64 0.63 -29.81
N ASN A 137 5.07 0.26 -30.97
CA ASN A 137 3.67 0.51 -31.27
C ASN A 137 2.68 -0.45 -30.56
N SER A 138 3.17 -1.31 -29.65
CA SER A 138 2.38 -2.41 -29.09
C SER A 138 1.45 -2.02 -27.93
N ALA A 139 1.60 -0.83 -27.32
CA ALA A 139 0.88 -0.47 -26.09
C ALA A 139 0.34 0.98 -26.06
N PHE A 140 -0.56 1.35 -26.98
CA PHE A 140 -1.11 2.72 -27.03
C PHE A 140 -2.53 2.88 -26.50
N ASN A 141 -3.18 1.78 -26.09
CA ASN A 141 -4.54 1.82 -25.57
C ASN A 141 -4.55 1.38 -24.10
N TYR A 142 -4.86 2.31 -23.21
CA TYR A 142 -4.89 2.05 -21.77
C TYR A 142 -6.32 2.15 -21.24
N TYR A 143 -6.60 1.28 -20.27
CA TYR A 143 -7.82 1.29 -19.48
C TYR A 143 -7.46 1.74 -18.08
N LEU A 144 -8.02 2.88 -17.67
CA LEU A 144 -7.77 3.44 -16.35
C LEU A 144 -9.08 3.47 -15.57
N GLN A 145 -9.01 3.13 -14.29
CA GLN A 145 -10.11 3.33 -13.35
C GLN A 145 -9.59 4.28 -12.27
N PRO A 146 -10.14 5.51 -12.18
CA PRO A 146 -9.71 6.50 -11.20
C PRO A 146 -10.10 6.11 -9.76
#